data_AF-A0A4Y2PHL7-F1
#
_entry.id   AF-A0A4Y2PHL7-F1
#
_cell.length_a   1.000
_cell.length_b   1.000
_cell.length_c   1.000
_cell.angle_alpha   90.00
_cell.angle_beta   90.00
_cell.angle_gamma   90.00
#
_symmetry.space_group_name_H-M   'P 1'
#
loop_
_entity.id
_entity.type
_entity.pdbx_description
1 polymer ?
#
loop_
_entity_poly.entity_id
_entity_poly.type
_entity_poly.pdbx_seq_one_letter_code
_entity_poly.pdbx_strand_id
1 'polypeptide(L)'
;MKLRTVIFFFFLLITFKEIHCKKSDEKQKPDWAKKDIRDFTDADLERLYDQWEEDDEPLEPDELPEHLRPPPKIDISNLDAKNPEDLLKLSKKGKTLMAFVSVSGNPTEQETEEITGIWQSSLMNNHINVDRYPIGGNRVIFMFKDGSQAWEAKDFLVEQKRVEVVTIENKEYYGKHSSKKSKNTKGKEEL
;
A
#
# COMPACT_ATOMS: atom_id res chain seq x y z
N MET A 1 43.47 -63.39 -5.20
CA MET A 1 42.21 -62.62 -5.10
C MET A 1 41.69 -62.50 -3.67
N LYS A 2 41.75 -63.55 -2.84
CA LYS A 2 41.22 -63.57 -1.45
C LYS A 2 41.84 -62.54 -0.48
N LEU A 3 43.14 -62.22 -0.60
CA LEU A 3 43.82 -61.31 0.34
C LEU A 3 43.41 -59.83 0.16
N ARG A 4 43.20 -59.37 -1.07
CA ARG A 4 42.72 -58.00 -1.36
C ARG A 4 41.29 -57.78 -0.85
N THR A 5 40.42 -58.79 -0.98
CA THR A 5 39.04 -58.71 -0.50
C THR A 5 38.96 -58.68 1.02
N VAL A 6 39.84 -59.42 1.72
CA VAL A 6 39.92 -59.41 3.19
C VAL A 6 40.44 -58.08 3.72
N ILE A 7 41.46 -57.49 3.07
CA ILE A 7 41.98 -56.17 3.44
C ILE A 7 40.91 -55.08 3.24
N PHE A 8 40.15 -55.16 2.15
CA PHE A 8 39.06 -54.22 1.88
C PHE A 8 37.93 -54.34 2.91
N PHE A 9 37.57 -55.56 3.33
CA PHE A 9 36.60 -55.79 4.41
C PHE A 9 37.08 -55.28 5.76
N PHE A 10 38.38 -55.41 6.06
CA PHE A 10 38.97 -54.88 7.29
C PHE A 10 38.97 -53.34 7.30
N PHE A 11 39.29 -52.72 6.15
CA PHE A 11 39.18 -51.26 5.98
C PHE A 11 37.72 -50.78 6.10
N LEU A 12 36.76 -51.50 5.53
CA LEU A 12 35.33 -51.19 5.63
C LEU A 12 34.84 -51.24 7.10
N LEU A 13 35.25 -52.25 7.87
CA LEU A 13 34.92 -52.37 9.29
C LEU A 13 35.54 -51.27 10.16
N ILE A 14 36.72 -50.75 9.78
CA ILE A 14 37.34 -49.59 10.44
C ILE A 14 36.56 -48.31 10.13
N THR A 15 36.11 -48.11 8.89
CA THR A 15 35.30 -46.93 8.52
C THR A 15 33.91 -46.92 9.17
N PHE A 16 33.31 -48.08 9.46
CA PHE A 16 32.04 -48.15 10.19
C PHE A 16 32.16 -47.78 11.68
N LYS A 17 33.35 -47.91 12.30
CA LYS A 17 33.58 -47.53 13.71
C LYS A 17 33.60 -46.01 13.94
N GLU A 18 33.81 -45.22 12.89
CA GLU A 18 33.82 -43.75 12.97
C GLU A 18 32.45 -43.09 12.74
N ILE A 19 31.41 -43.86 12.40
CA ILE A 19 30.02 -43.38 12.40
C ILE A 19 29.45 -43.49 13.83
N HIS A 20 30.11 -42.83 14.77
CA HIS A 20 29.51 -42.53 16.07
C HIS A 20 28.83 -41.18 15.92
N CYS A 21 27.52 -41.20 15.63
CA CYS A 21 26.68 -40.01 15.74
C CYS A 21 26.60 -39.66 17.24
N LYS A 22 27.60 -38.91 17.73
CA LYS A 22 27.64 -38.41 19.11
C LYS A 22 26.36 -37.59 19.30
N LYS A 23 25.45 -38.09 20.14
CA LYS A 23 24.37 -37.28 20.71
C LYS A 23 25.05 -36.06 21.34
N SER A 24 24.70 -34.85 20.90
CA SER A 24 25.30 -33.63 21.43
C SER A 24 25.16 -33.60 22.95
N ASP A 25 26.25 -33.26 23.65
CA ASP A 25 26.25 -33.12 25.10
C ASP A 25 25.09 -32.19 25.51
N GLU A 26 24.35 -32.53 26.57
CA GLU A 26 23.18 -31.74 27.03
C GLU A 26 23.50 -30.26 27.26
N LYS A 27 24.78 -29.94 27.52
CA LYS A 27 25.27 -28.57 27.70
C LYS A 27 25.37 -27.75 26.40
N GLN A 28 25.40 -28.38 25.23
CA GLN A 28 25.54 -27.72 23.92
C GLN A 28 24.23 -27.63 23.13
N LYS A 29 23.11 -28.14 23.67
CA LYS A 29 21.81 -27.93 23.04
C LYS A 29 21.40 -26.45 23.17
N PRO A 30 20.67 -25.88 22.20
CA PRO A 30 20.04 -24.59 22.39
C PRO A 30 19.05 -24.68 23.55
N ASP A 31 18.84 -23.58 24.29
CA ASP A 31 18.07 -23.59 25.54
C ASP A 31 16.63 -24.07 25.36
N TRP A 32 16.04 -23.86 24.18
CA TRP A 32 14.71 -24.39 23.83
C TRP A 32 14.68 -25.92 23.74
N ALA A 33 15.77 -26.57 23.29
CA ALA A 33 15.85 -28.03 23.13
C ALA A 33 16.26 -28.77 24.42
N LYS A 34 16.46 -28.02 25.53
CA LYS A 34 16.76 -28.58 26.86
C LYS A 34 15.50 -28.89 27.66
N LYS A 35 14.34 -28.34 27.28
CA LYS A 35 13.08 -28.52 27.98
C LYS A 35 12.30 -29.70 27.39
N ASP A 36 11.60 -30.44 28.24
CA ASP A 36 10.71 -31.52 27.80
C ASP A 36 9.46 -30.95 27.14
N ILE A 37 9.02 -31.55 26.03
CA ILE A 37 7.93 -31.06 25.17
C ILE A 37 6.59 -30.90 25.89
N ARG A 38 6.42 -31.57 27.04
CA ARG A 38 5.20 -31.54 27.86
C ARG A 38 5.13 -30.36 28.81
N ASP A 39 6.26 -29.70 29.06
CA ASP A 39 6.38 -28.59 30.00
C ASP A 39 6.46 -27.23 29.27
N PHE A 40 6.32 -27.22 27.95
CA PHE A 40 6.31 -25.98 27.17
C PHE A 40 5.09 -25.13 27.55
N THR A 41 5.39 -23.92 28.01
CA THR A 41 4.37 -22.89 28.23
C THR A 41 4.14 -22.12 26.95
N ASP A 42 3.01 -21.41 26.86
CA ASP A 42 2.61 -20.64 25.66
C ASP A 42 3.72 -19.67 25.19
N ALA A 43 4.41 -19.04 26.14
CA ALA A 43 5.56 -18.16 25.86
C ALA A 43 6.79 -18.90 25.27
N ASP A 44 6.99 -20.18 25.58
CA ASP A 44 8.07 -20.97 24.98
C ASP A 44 7.71 -21.39 23.55
N LEU A 45 6.42 -21.59 23.27
CA LEU A 45 5.91 -21.87 21.93
C LEU A 45 5.99 -20.64 21.04
N GLU A 46 5.64 -19.45 21.54
CA GLU A 46 5.79 -18.17 20.84
C GLU A 46 7.25 -17.90 20.49
N ARG A 47 8.18 -18.12 21.43
CA ARG A 47 9.62 -17.98 21.18
C ARG A 47 10.14 -18.97 20.13
N LEU A 48 9.65 -20.21 20.13
CA LEU A 48 9.98 -21.20 19.11
C LEU A 48 9.40 -20.82 17.75
N TYR A 49 8.21 -20.24 17.75
CA TYR A 49 7.53 -19.76 16.57
C TYR A 49 8.29 -18.59 15.93
N ASP A 50 8.68 -17.58 16.71
CA ASP A 50 9.54 -16.48 16.26
C ASP A 50 10.85 -16.99 15.66
N GLN A 51 11.47 -17.99 16.29
CA GLN A 51 12.73 -18.58 15.83
C GLN A 51 12.58 -19.44 14.56
N TRP A 52 11.37 -19.95 14.29
CA TRP A 52 11.03 -20.58 13.01
C TRP A 52 10.74 -19.52 11.94
N GLU A 53 10.05 -18.43 12.27
CA GLU A 53 9.81 -17.31 11.36
C GLU A 53 11.11 -16.55 11.00
N GLU A 54 12.12 -16.56 11.89
CA GLU A 54 13.44 -15.94 11.64
C GLU A 54 14.24 -16.61 10.49
N ASP A 55 14.06 -17.92 10.28
CA ASP A 55 14.79 -18.70 9.25
C ASP A 55 13.99 -18.85 7.92
N ASP A 56 12.74 -18.40 7.87
CA ASP A 56 11.95 -18.36 6.64
C ASP A 56 12.45 -17.21 5.71
N GLU A 57 12.46 -17.46 4.39
CA GLU A 57 12.90 -16.45 3.42
C GLU A 57 12.07 -15.17 3.58
N PRO A 58 12.69 -13.97 3.58
CA PRO A 58 11.95 -12.73 3.70
C PRO A 58 10.91 -12.68 2.60
N LEU A 59 9.64 -12.55 3.02
CA LEU A 59 8.49 -12.50 2.13
C LEU A 59 8.79 -11.62 0.91
N GLU A 60 8.40 -12.09 -0.28
CA GLU A 60 8.62 -11.33 -1.50
C GLU A 60 7.95 -9.95 -1.40
N PRO A 61 8.49 -8.90 -2.03
CA PRO A 61 7.96 -7.53 -1.94
C PRO A 61 6.48 -7.38 -2.33
N ASP A 62 5.93 -8.35 -3.06
CA ASP A 62 4.51 -8.38 -3.47
C ASP A 62 3.61 -9.08 -2.43
N GLU A 63 4.14 -9.98 -1.61
CA GLU A 63 3.44 -10.66 -0.52
C GLU A 63 3.48 -9.88 0.80
N LEU A 64 4.34 -8.86 0.87
CA LEU A 64 4.39 -7.94 2.00
C LEU A 64 3.04 -7.21 2.19
N PRO A 65 2.60 -7.03 3.46
CA PRO A 65 1.52 -6.13 3.78
C PRO A 65 1.73 -4.75 3.14
N GLU A 66 0.64 -4.11 2.72
CA GLU A 66 0.66 -2.84 1.97
C GLU A 66 1.52 -1.73 2.61
N HIS A 67 1.73 -1.77 3.92
CA HIS A 67 2.56 -0.81 4.67
C HIS A 67 4.07 -1.07 4.62
N LEU A 68 4.52 -2.28 4.30
CA LEU A 68 5.94 -2.64 4.18
C LEU A 68 6.40 -2.69 2.72
N ARG A 69 5.46 -2.72 1.77
CA ARG A 69 5.81 -2.73 0.34
C ARG A 69 6.59 -1.47 -0.01
N PRO A 70 7.75 -1.60 -0.69
CA PRO A 70 8.47 -0.42 -1.16
C PRO A 70 7.57 0.38 -2.09
N PRO A 71 7.53 1.72 -1.98
CA PRO A 71 6.72 2.51 -2.89
C PRO A 71 7.15 2.24 -4.34
N PRO A 72 6.20 2.14 -5.29
CA PRO A 72 6.52 1.86 -6.68
C PRO A 72 7.52 2.89 -7.20
N LYS A 73 8.61 2.42 -7.82
CA LYS A 73 9.62 3.27 -8.42
C LYS A 73 9.00 3.98 -9.62
N ILE A 74 8.93 5.30 -9.56
CA ILE A 74 8.41 6.13 -10.65
C ILE A 74 9.55 6.36 -11.63
N ASP A 75 9.44 5.82 -12.84
CA ASP A 75 10.42 6.04 -13.90
C ASP A 75 10.26 7.45 -14.48
N ILE A 76 11.00 8.40 -13.91
CA ILE A 76 11.02 9.83 -14.27
C ILE A 76 11.80 10.14 -15.56
N SER A 77 12.32 9.14 -16.26
CA SER A 77 13.21 9.34 -17.42
C SER A 77 12.51 9.79 -18.71
N ASN A 78 11.21 9.56 -18.85
CA ASN A 78 10.44 9.87 -20.06
C ASN A 78 9.43 11.02 -19.89
N LEU A 79 9.62 11.86 -18.87
CA LEU A 79 8.66 12.91 -18.49
C LEU A 79 9.08 14.28 -19.02
N ASP A 80 8.23 14.89 -19.85
CA ASP A 80 8.38 16.29 -20.26
C ASP A 80 8.18 17.22 -19.06
N ALA A 81 9.27 17.82 -18.57
CA ALA A 81 9.28 18.74 -17.42
C ALA A 81 8.48 20.06 -17.63
N LYS A 82 7.78 20.22 -18.76
CA LYS A 82 7.00 21.41 -19.10
C LYS A 82 5.60 21.44 -18.47
N ASN A 83 5.03 20.28 -18.13
CA ASN A 83 3.71 20.19 -17.49
C ASN A 83 3.83 19.72 -16.03
N PRO A 84 3.84 20.65 -15.06
CA PRO A 84 3.94 20.28 -13.65
C PRO A 84 2.74 19.46 -13.14
N GLU A 85 1.61 19.39 -13.88
CA GLU A 85 0.47 18.54 -13.53
C GLU A 85 0.73 17.05 -13.83
N ASP A 86 1.37 16.72 -14.95
CA ASP A 86 1.68 15.34 -15.34
C ASP A 86 2.70 14.70 -14.39
N LEU A 87 3.65 15.50 -13.92
CA LEU A 87 4.61 15.09 -12.89
C LEU A 87 3.92 14.77 -11.56
N LEU A 88 2.91 15.56 -11.17
CA LEU A 88 2.14 15.30 -9.96
C LEU A 88 1.27 14.04 -10.11
N LYS A 89 0.64 13.82 -11.28
CA LYS A 89 -0.12 12.62 -11.59
C LYS A 89 0.74 11.36 -11.46
N LEU A 90 1.96 11.38 -11.97
CA LEU A 90 2.89 10.26 -11.90
C LEU A 90 3.49 10.08 -10.51
N SER A 91 3.75 11.17 -9.77
CA SER A 91 4.24 11.09 -8.39
C SER A 91 3.23 10.49 -7.42
N LYS A 92 1.93 10.59 -7.72
CA LYS A 92 0.83 10.15 -6.86
C LYS A 92 0.19 8.85 -7.33
N LYS A 93 0.74 8.24 -8.38
CA LYS A 93 0.34 6.91 -8.83
C LYS A 93 0.67 5.88 -7.75
N GLY A 94 -0.33 5.14 -7.29
CA GLY A 94 -0.21 4.14 -6.22
C GLY A 94 -0.10 4.73 -4.80
N LYS A 95 -0.34 6.04 -4.62
CA LYS A 95 -0.46 6.67 -3.31
C LYS A 95 -1.88 7.17 -3.11
N THR A 96 -2.37 7.09 -1.88
CA THR A 96 -3.68 7.66 -1.54
C THR A 96 -3.65 9.19 -1.69
N LEU A 97 -4.72 9.76 -2.25
CA LEU A 97 -4.86 11.20 -2.43
C LEU A 97 -6.23 11.66 -1.94
N MET A 98 -6.21 12.71 -1.10
CA MET A 98 -7.42 13.37 -0.62
C MET A 98 -7.75 14.59 -1.48
N ALA A 99 -8.96 14.63 -2.03
CA ALA A 99 -9.50 15.80 -2.71
C ALA A 99 -10.69 16.37 -1.93
N PHE A 100 -10.72 17.69 -1.78
CA PHE A 100 -11.84 18.38 -1.16
C PHE A 100 -12.77 18.94 -2.23
N VAL A 101 -14.06 18.61 -2.16
CA VAL A 101 -15.07 19.12 -3.08
C VAL A 101 -16.07 19.95 -2.32
N SER A 102 -16.34 21.16 -2.81
CA SER A 102 -17.40 22.03 -2.29
C SER A 102 -18.55 22.09 -3.27
N VAL A 103 -19.76 21.86 -2.76
CA VAL A 103 -21.01 21.90 -3.52
C VAL A 103 -21.56 23.32 -3.52
N SER A 104 -21.94 23.81 -4.70
CA SER A 104 -22.51 25.14 -4.88
C SER A 104 -23.98 25.20 -4.44
N GLY A 105 -24.41 26.39 -4.00
CA GLY A 105 -25.83 26.68 -3.72
C GLY A 105 -26.25 26.53 -2.26
N ASN A 106 -25.31 26.40 -1.34
CA ASN A 106 -25.55 26.18 0.09
C ASN A 106 -26.64 25.10 0.36
N PRO A 107 -26.45 23.88 -0.19
CA PRO A 107 -27.39 22.77 0.02
C PRO A 107 -27.47 22.36 1.49
N THR A 108 -28.53 21.65 1.84
CA THR A 108 -28.61 20.93 3.12
C THR A 108 -27.64 19.74 3.12
N GLU A 109 -27.30 19.22 4.32
CA GLU A 109 -26.40 18.06 4.46
C GLU A 109 -26.92 16.83 3.69
N GLN A 110 -28.23 16.58 3.75
CA GLN A 110 -28.88 15.48 3.01
C GLN A 110 -28.76 15.65 1.49
N GLU A 111 -29.02 16.86 0.97
CA GLU A 111 -28.85 17.14 -0.46
C GLU A 111 -27.39 16.98 -0.91
N THR A 112 -26.43 17.37 -0.08
CA THR A 112 -25.01 17.18 -0.35
C THR A 112 -24.66 15.70 -0.44
N GLU A 113 -25.17 14.88 0.49
CA GLU A 113 -24.95 13.42 0.46
C GLU A 113 -25.55 12.76 -0.78
N GLU A 114 -26.75 13.15 -1.19
CA GLU A 114 -27.40 12.63 -2.40
C GLU A 114 -26.59 13.01 -3.66
N ILE A 115 -26.24 14.29 -3.80
CA ILE A 115 -25.46 14.78 -4.96
C ILE A 115 -24.10 14.10 -5.02
N THR A 116 -23.39 14.02 -3.89
CA THR A 116 -22.06 13.41 -3.84
C THR A 116 -22.11 11.88 -3.96
N GLY A 117 -23.21 11.24 -3.56
CA GLY A 117 -23.49 9.83 -3.81
C GLY A 117 -23.69 9.52 -5.30
N ILE A 118 -24.33 10.42 -6.05
CA ILE A 118 -24.43 10.32 -7.51
C ILE A 118 -23.05 10.44 -8.15
N TRP A 119 -22.22 11.37 -7.69
CA TRP A 119 -20.85 11.51 -8.20
C TRP A 119 -19.98 10.31 -7.88
N GLN A 120 -20.06 9.77 -6.67
CA GLN A 120 -19.34 8.54 -6.32
C GLN A 120 -19.75 7.38 -7.23
N SER A 121 -21.06 7.17 -7.41
CA SER A 121 -21.58 6.13 -8.31
C SER A 121 -21.09 6.35 -9.75
N SER A 122 -21.06 7.61 -10.21
CA SER A 122 -20.59 7.95 -11.55
C SER A 122 -19.08 7.72 -11.73
N LEU A 123 -18.28 8.01 -10.72
CA LEU A 123 -16.84 7.74 -10.72
C LEU A 123 -16.57 6.24 -10.68
N MET A 124 -17.34 5.48 -9.91
CA MET A 124 -17.20 4.02 -9.81
C MET A 124 -17.59 3.33 -11.13
N ASN A 125 -18.54 3.89 -11.89
CA ASN A 125 -18.85 3.43 -13.25
C ASN A 125 -17.66 3.58 -14.21
N ASN A 126 -16.74 4.51 -13.95
CA ASN A 126 -15.50 4.67 -14.71
C ASN A 126 -14.30 3.93 -14.08
N HIS A 127 -14.57 2.93 -13.24
CA HIS A 127 -13.55 2.17 -12.49
C HIS A 127 -12.64 3.03 -11.59
N ILE A 128 -13.12 4.21 -11.18
CA ILE A 128 -12.46 5.05 -10.20
C ILE A 128 -13.07 4.75 -8.84
N ASN A 129 -12.33 4.01 -8.02
CA ASN A 129 -12.77 3.67 -6.66
C ASN A 129 -12.44 4.82 -5.72
N VAL A 130 -13.50 5.40 -5.14
CA VAL A 130 -13.39 6.56 -4.27
C VAL A 130 -14.25 6.37 -3.03
N ASP A 131 -13.66 6.64 -1.87
CA ASP A 131 -14.38 6.69 -0.60
C ASP A 131 -14.81 8.13 -0.33
N ARG A 132 -16.06 8.33 0.07
CA ARG A 132 -16.64 9.66 0.34
C ARG A 132 -16.77 9.89 1.85
N TYR A 133 -16.37 11.07 2.31
CA TYR A 133 -16.57 11.52 3.68
C TYR A 133 -17.16 12.93 3.70
N PRO A 134 -18.44 13.12 4.08
CA PRO A 134 -19.00 14.45 4.22
C PRO A 134 -18.31 15.22 5.36
N ILE A 135 -17.97 16.48 5.11
CA ILE A 135 -17.48 17.42 6.13
C ILE A 135 -18.41 18.63 6.16
N GLY A 136 -19.33 18.64 7.12
CA GLY A 136 -20.30 19.72 7.26
C GLY A 136 -21.29 19.80 6.10
N GLY A 137 -22.03 20.92 6.01
CA GLY A 137 -23.21 21.01 5.15
C GLY A 137 -22.94 20.96 3.64
N ASN A 138 -21.83 21.53 3.16
CA ASN A 138 -21.60 21.74 1.71
C ASN A 138 -20.22 21.26 1.21
N ARG A 139 -19.45 20.52 2.01
CA ARG A 139 -18.11 20.06 1.65
C ARG A 139 -17.97 18.56 1.88
N VAL A 140 -17.23 17.90 0.99
CA VAL A 140 -16.98 16.45 1.04
C VAL A 140 -15.51 16.17 0.75
N ILE A 141 -14.91 15.21 1.44
CA ILE A 141 -13.63 14.61 1.05
C ILE A 141 -13.90 13.42 0.15
N PHE A 142 -13.22 13.38 -0.98
CA PHE A 142 -13.04 12.17 -1.77
C PHE A 142 -11.63 11.63 -1.51
N MET A 143 -11.57 10.41 -0.99
CA MET A 143 -10.34 9.66 -0.78
C MET A 143 -10.15 8.71 -1.96
N PHE A 144 -9.09 8.94 -2.74
CA PHE A 144 -8.69 8.07 -3.83
C PHE A 144 -7.63 7.11 -3.35
N LYS A 145 -7.79 5.82 -3.66
CA LYS A 145 -6.74 4.81 -3.42
C LYS A 145 -5.53 5.02 -4.32
N ASP A 146 -5.79 5.38 -5.58
CA ASP A 146 -4.77 5.78 -6.53
C ASP A 146 -4.89 7.28 -6.86
N GLY A 147 -3.90 8.05 -6.43
CA GLY A 147 -3.85 9.49 -6.66
C GLY A 147 -3.75 9.87 -8.13
N SER A 148 -3.32 8.98 -9.03
CA SER A 148 -3.32 9.26 -10.47
C SER A 148 -4.75 9.48 -11.02
N GLN A 149 -5.72 8.75 -10.48
CA GLN A 149 -7.14 8.84 -10.86
C GLN A 149 -7.80 10.15 -10.37
N ALA A 150 -7.20 10.85 -9.41
CA ALA A 150 -7.76 12.09 -8.88
C ALA A 150 -7.84 13.20 -9.95
N TRP A 151 -6.95 13.19 -10.95
CA TRP A 151 -7.01 14.14 -12.07
C TRP A 151 -8.15 13.84 -13.04
N GLU A 152 -8.44 12.57 -13.30
CA GLU A 152 -9.58 12.17 -14.14
C GLU A 152 -10.91 12.47 -13.44
N ALA A 153 -10.97 12.21 -12.13
CA ALA A 153 -12.10 12.59 -11.31
C ALA A 153 -12.28 14.12 -11.25
N LYS A 154 -11.19 14.89 -11.16
CA LYS A 154 -11.21 16.36 -11.23
C LYS A 154 -11.87 16.83 -12.52
N ASP A 155 -11.45 16.30 -13.67
CA ASP A 155 -11.97 16.72 -14.96
C ASP A 155 -13.48 16.45 -15.05
N PHE A 156 -13.94 15.29 -14.58
CA PHE A 156 -15.37 14.98 -14.48
C PHE A 156 -16.12 15.92 -13.52
N LEU A 157 -15.58 16.16 -12.32
CA LEU A 157 -16.23 16.99 -11.29
C LEU A 157 -16.35 18.46 -11.72
N VAL A 158 -15.34 19.00 -12.40
CA VAL A 158 -15.35 20.40 -12.88
C VAL A 158 -16.43 20.63 -13.94
N GLU A 159 -16.90 19.59 -14.62
CA GLU A 159 -18.01 19.67 -15.59
C GLU A 159 -19.39 19.67 -14.93
N GLN A 160 -19.49 19.20 -13.69
CA GLN A 160 -20.77 19.12 -12.99
C GLN A 160 -21.31 20.51 -12.63
N LYS A 161 -22.62 20.71 -12.83
CA LYS A 161 -23.29 22.00 -12.61
C LYS A 161 -23.27 22.47 -11.15
N ARG A 162 -23.23 21.52 -10.20
CA ARG A 162 -23.33 21.78 -8.76
C ARG A 162 -21.98 21.83 -8.04
N VAL A 163 -20.86 21.74 -8.76
CA VAL A 163 -19.51 21.83 -8.16
C VAL A 163 -19.05 23.28 -8.15
N GLU A 164 -18.65 23.76 -6.97
CA GLU A 164 -18.11 25.11 -6.79
C GLU A 164 -16.58 25.12 -6.96
N VAL A 165 -15.89 24.30 -6.17
CA VAL A 165 -14.43 24.18 -6.16
C VAL A 165 -14.01 22.76 -5.80
N VAL A 166 -12.99 22.26 -6.48
CA VAL A 166 -12.30 21.00 -6.20
C VAL A 166 -10.87 21.36 -5.81
N THR A 167 -10.42 20.97 -4.62
CA THR A 167 -9.06 21.24 -4.14
C THR A 167 -8.27 19.95 -4.07
N ILE A 168 -7.15 19.89 -4.79
CA ILE A 168 -6.20 18.77 -4.79
C ILE A 168 -4.84 19.33 -4.40
N GLU A 169 -4.24 18.82 -3.32
CA GLU A 169 -2.89 19.21 -2.85
C GLU A 169 -2.66 20.73 -2.81
N ASN A 170 -3.63 21.47 -2.26
CA ASN A 170 -3.66 22.94 -2.17
C ASN A 170 -3.85 23.70 -3.48
N LYS A 171 -4.08 23.02 -4.61
CA LYS A 171 -4.51 23.65 -5.86
C LYS A 171 -6.03 23.63 -5.97
N GLU A 172 -6.63 24.80 -6.15
CA GLU A 172 -8.07 24.96 -6.35
C GLU A 172 -8.44 24.95 -7.84
N TYR A 173 -9.37 24.09 -8.21
CA TYR A 173 -9.95 23.98 -9.54
C TYR A 173 -11.43 24.34 -9.47
N TYR A 174 -11.82 25.42 -10.14
CA TYR A 174 -13.20 25.89 -10.13
C TYR A 174 -14.05 25.19 -11.19
N GLY A 175 -15.26 24.79 -10.80
CA GLY A 175 -16.25 24.21 -11.71
C GLY A 175 -16.58 25.15 -12.88
N LYS A 176 -16.90 24.60 -14.06
CA LYS A 176 -17.31 25.39 -15.25
C LYS A 176 -18.51 26.30 -14.95
N HIS A 177 -19.39 25.85 -14.06
CA HIS A 177 -20.61 26.55 -13.65
C HIS A 177 -20.47 27.33 -12.33
N SER A 178 -19.27 27.40 -11.76
CA SER A 178 -19.02 28.08 -10.49
C SER A 178 -19.01 29.60 -10.65
N SER A 179 -19.75 30.30 -9.78
CA SER A 179 -19.79 31.77 -9.76
C SER A 179 -18.43 32.39 -9.42
N LYS A 180 -17.53 31.65 -8.73
CA LYS A 180 -16.19 32.11 -8.34
C LYS A 180 -15.19 32.20 -9.50
N LYS A 181 -15.39 31.44 -10.59
CA LYS A 181 -14.52 31.52 -11.79
C LYS A 181 -14.58 32.91 -12.44
N SER A 182 -15.75 33.55 -12.40
CA SER A 182 -15.95 34.91 -12.92
C SER A 182 -15.25 36.00 -12.08
N LYS A 183 -15.12 35.81 -10.76
CA LYS A 183 -14.46 36.76 -9.85
C LYS A 183 -12.95 36.71 -9.95
N ASN A 184 -12.38 35.52 -10.09
CA ASN A 184 -10.92 35.34 -10.16
C ASN A 184 -10.30 35.79 -11.49
N THR A 185 -11.11 35.82 -12.56
CA THR A 185 -10.69 36.35 -13.87
C THR A 185 -10.69 37.88 -13.86
N LYS A 186 -11.71 38.52 -13.28
CA LYS A 186 -11.78 39.98 -13.13
C LYS A 186 -10.68 40.55 -12.22
N GLY A 187 -10.34 39.86 -11.12
CA GLY A 187 -9.26 40.30 -10.23
C GLY A 187 -7.84 40.19 -10.81
N LYS A 188 -7.65 39.48 -11.93
CA LYS A 188 -6.36 39.40 -12.65
C LYS A 188 -6.24 40.39 -13.81
N GLU A 189 -7.34 41.00 -14.26
CA GLU A 189 -7.35 42.04 -15.28
C GLU A 189 -7.23 43.46 -14.70
N GLU A 190 -7.37 43.62 -13.38
CA GLU A 190 -7.25 44.89 -12.65
C GLU A 190 -5.87 45.11 -11.98
N LEU A 191 -4.86 44.31 -12.34
CA LEU A 191 -3.45 44.40 -11.90
C LEU A 191 -2.52 44.38 -13.11
#